data_AF-A0A933I9E9-F1
#
_entry.id   AF-A0A933I9E9-F1
#
_cell.length_a   1.000
_cell.length_b   1.000
_cell.length_c   1.000
_cell.angle_alpha   90.00
_cell.angle_beta   90.00
_cell.angle_gamma   90.00
#
_symmetry.space_group_name_H-M   'P 1'
#
loop_
_entity.id
_entity.type
_entity.pdbx_description
1 polymer ?
#
loop_
_entity_poly.entity_id
_entity_poly.type
_entity_poly.pdbx_seq_one_letter_code
_entity_poly.pdbx_strand_id
1 'polypeptide(L)'
;MREPFFDSVRIFDDKAQCDAFLLATMGLDPGTKLPAEFCAALEQQALMAVSPAIYHTVYPDGREDNSYGKLLAHEIAHRLHIRILNGDEEAMGPVWFYEGFAICAADQMNDPNFTLTDDELWRIVENPNRGSYKKYGAVIRRFLKKRTIEEMVEKAGKSGFIEWLRAG
;
A
#
# COMPACT_ATOMS: atom_id res chain seq x y z
N MET A 1 -16.84 13.23 -18.49
CA MET A 1 -16.55 11.77 -18.50
C MET A 1 -15.61 11.53 -17.32
N ARG A 2 -15.89 10.58 -16.42
CA ARG A 2 -14.94 10.28 -15.31
C ARG A 2 -13.78 9.50 -15.92
N GLU A 3 -12.56 10.02 -15.81
CA GLU A 3 -11.34 9.33 -16.26
C GLU A 3 -11.21 7.96 -15.58
N PRO A 4 -10.78 6.91 -16.31
CA PRO A 4 -10.54 5.58 -15.75
C PRO A 4 -9.42 5.61 -14.70
N PHE A 5 -9.37 4.59 -13.83
CA PHE A 5 -8.28 4.45 -12.84
C PHE A 5 -6.96 4.06 -13.50
N PHE A 6 -7.06 3.16 -14.48
CA PHE A 6 -5.99 2.68 -15.35
C PHE A 6 -6.61 2.30 -16.69
N ASP A 7 -5.83 2.36 -17.76
CA ASP A 7 -6.26 2.01 -19.13
C ASP A 7 -5.64 0.71 -19.63
N SER A 8 -4.65 0.19 -18.89
CA SER A 8 -3.90 -1.00 -19.27
C SER A 8 -3.53 -1.84 -18.05
N VAL A 9 -3.45 -3.15 -18.28
CA VAL A 9 -2.97 -4.14 -17.31
C VAL A 9 -1.85 -4.94 -17.96
N ARG A 10 -0.72 -5.10 -17.27
CA ARG A 10 0.42 -5.89 -17.74
C ARG A 10 0.86 -6.87 -16.67
N ILE A 11 0.77 -8.16 -16.97
CA ILE A 11 1.22 -9.24 -16.10
C ILE A 11 2.48 -9.87 -16.69
N PHE A 12 3.56 -9.91 -15.92
CA PHE A 12 4.87 -10.36 -16.38
C PHE A 12 5.23 -11.72 -15.80
N ASP A 13 5.59 -12.68 -16.65
CA ASP A 13 6.17 -13.98 -16.26
C ASP A 13 7.70 -13.92 -16.09
N ASP A 14 8.28 -12.72 -16.06
CA ASP A 14 9.69 -12.45 -15.80
C ASP A 14 9.83 -11.21 -14.90
N LYS A 15 10.47 -11.38 -13.75
CA LYS A 15 10.70 -10.31 -12.76
C LYS A 15 11.56 -9.17 -13.34
N ALA A 16 12.58 -9.48 -14.12
CA ALA A 16 13.45 -8.47 -14.70
C ALA A 16 12.73 -7.63 -15.75
N GLN A 17 11.80 -8.23 -16.51
CA GLN A 17 10.94 -7.47 -17.43
C GLN A 17 9.96 -6.56 -16.70
N CYS A 18 9.37 -7.05 -15.59
CA CYS A 18 8.53 -6.24 -14.73
C CYS A 18 9.32 -5.03 -14.19
N ASP A 19 10.52 -5.27 -13.65
CA ASP A 19 11.36 -4.20 -13.09
C ASP A 19 11.78 -3.18 -14.15
N ALA A 20 12.21 -3.64 -15.33
CA ALA A 20 12.57 -2.76 -16.43
C ALA A 20 11.37 -1.91 -16.88
N PHE A 21 10.16 -2.47 -16.92
CA PHE A 21 8.96 -1.73 -17.25
C PHE A 21 8.62 -0.67 -16.19
N LEU A 22 8.77 -0.96 -14.88
CA LEU A 22 8.56 0.01 -13.82
C LEU A 22 9.54 1.18 -13.94
N LEU A 23 10.84 0.87 -14.05
CA LEU A 23 11.88 1.89 -14.13
C LEU A 23 11.67 2.80 -15.35
N ALA A 24 11.33 2.22 -16.49
CA ALA A 24 11.00 2.99 -17.70
C ALA A 24 9.75 3.87 -17.49
N THR A 25 8.70 3.34 -16.86
CA THR A 25 7.46 4.08 -16.57
C THR A 25 7.75 5.26 -15.64
N MET A 26 8.55 5.05 -14.59
CA MET A 26 8.90 6.11 -13.63
C MET A 26 9.99 7.07 -14.13
N GLY A 27 10.57 6.85 -15.32
CA GLY A 27 11.69 7.65 -15.82
C GLY A 27 12.97 7.50 -14.99
N LEU A 28 13.14 6.36 -14.31
CA LEU A 28 14.30 6.04 -13.48
C LEU A 28 15.41 5.37 -14.31
N ASP A 29 16.64 5.44 -13.80
CA ASP A 29 17.79 4.80 -14.43
C ASP A 29 17.59 3.26 -14.48
N PRO A 30 17.81 2.60 -15.64
CA PRO A 30 17.64 1.15 -15.77
C PRO A 30 18.53 0.29 -14.85
N GLY A 31 19.61 0.85 -14.31
CA GLY A 31 20.48 0.22 -13.32
C GLY A 31 20.03 0.40 -11.87
N THR A 32 18.94 1.14 -11.62
CA THR A 32 18.35 1.30 -10.29
C THR A 32 17.93 -0.05 -9.73
N LYS A 33 18.42 -0.37 -8.53
CA LYS A 33 18.05 -1.62 -7.85
C LYS A 33 16.72 -1.43 -7.12
N LEU A 34 15.68 -2.07 -7.62
CA LEU A 34 14.40 -2.19 -6.92
C LEU A 34 14.51 -3.22 -5.79
N PRO A 35 13.67 -3.11 -4.74
CA PRO A 35 13.51 -4.18 -3.75
C PRO A 35 13.17 -5.51 -4.43
N ALA A 36 13.78 -6.59 -3.96
CA ALA A 36 13.55 -7.91 -4.54
C ALA A 36 12.06 -8.28 -4.43
N GLU A 37 11.43 -7.88 -3.32
CA GLU A 37 10.05 -8.16 -2.93
C GLU A 37 8.99 -7.34 -3.70
N PHE A 38 9.40 -6.39 -4.53
CA PHE A 38 8.47 -5.58 -5.33
C PHE A 38 7.70 -6.45 -6.32
N CYS A 39 6.37 -6.44 -6.32
CA CYS A 39 5.58 -7.38 -7.11
C CYS A 39 4.52 -6.73 -8.01
N ALA A 40 4.10 -5.50 -7.71
CA ALA A 40 3.09 -4.78 -8.47
C ALA A 40 3.19 -3.27 -8.21
N ALA A 41 2.63 -2.49 -9.12
CA ALA A 41 2.32 -1.07 -8.93
C ALA A 41 1.22 -0.63 -9.90
N LEU A 42 0.61 0.51 -9.62
CA LEU A 42 -0.27 1.20 -10.55
C LEU A 42 0.31 2.60 -10.80
N GLU A 43 1.08 2.72 -11.88
CA GLU A 43 1.81 3.93 -12.24
C GLU A 43 1.40 4.42 -13.63
N GLN A 44 1.27 5.73 -13.80
CA GLN A 44 0.91 6.35 -15.09
C GLN A 44 -0.29 5.68 -15.80
N GLN A 45 -1.33 5.30 -15.05
CA GLN A 45 -2.51 4.60 -15.56
C GLN A 45 -2.26 3.17 -16.09
N ALA A 46 -1.10 2.58 -15.83
CA ALA A 46 -0.80 1.18 -16.10
C ALA A 46 -0.75 0.39 -14.79
N LEU A 47 -1.66 -0.58 -14.62
CA LEU A 47 -1.53 -1.58 -13.57
C LEU A 47 -0.54 -2.64 -14.05
N MET A 48 0.55 -2.81 -13.32
CA MET A 48 1.57 -3.80 -13.62
C MET A 48 1.77 -4.74 -12.45
N ALA A 49 2.00 -6.01 -12.73
CA ALA A 49 2.36 -6.98 -11.71
C ALA A 49 3.18 -8.13 -12.31
N VAL A 50 3.96 -8.80 -11.47
CA VAL A 50 4.48 -10.11 -11.79
C VAL A 50 3.35 -11.15 -11.81
N SER A 51 3.59 -12.31 -12.40
CA SER A 51 2.63 -13.40 -12.39
C SER A 51 2.44 -14.01 -11.00
N PRO A 52 1.32 -14.71 -10.75
CA PRO A 52 1.05 -15.32 -9.45
C PRO A 52 2.19 -16.24 -8.96
N ALA A 53 2.80 -16.99 -9.87
CA ALA A 53 3.91 -17.89 -9.56
C ALA A 53 5.14 -17.14 -9.03
N ILE A 54 5.49 -16.02 -9.67
CA ILE A 54 6.60 -15.15 -9.22
C ILE A 54 6.25 -14.49 -7.90
N TYR A 55 5.06 -13.90 -7.79
CA TYR A 55 4.61 -13.25 -6.55
C TYR A 55 4.77 -14.16 -5.34
N HIS A 56 4.31 -15.41 -5.42
CA HIS A 56 4.40 -16.37 -4.32
C HIS A 56 5.82 -16.84 -4.03
N THR A 57 6.74 -16.67 -4.98
CA THR A 57 8.16 -17.00 -4.81
C THR A 57 8.92 -15.85 -4.15
N VAL A 58 8.63 -14.63 -4.60
CA VAL A 58 9.34 -13.40 -4.23
C VAL A 58 8.85 -12.84 -2.90
N TYR A 59 7.56 -12.98 -2.59
CA TYR A 59 6.97 -12.46 -1.36
C TYR A 59 6.15 -13.56 -0.65
N PRO A 60 6.82 -14.57 -0.05
CA PRO A 60 6.13 -15.69 0.60
C PRO A 60 5.27 -15.25 1.80
N ASP A 61 5.64 -14.17 2.47
CA ASP A 61 4.86 -13.59 3.58
C ASP A 61 3.48 -13.06 3.14
N GLY A 62 3.30 -12.79 1.84
CA GLY A 62 2.02 -12.39 1.25
C GLY A 62 1.06 -13.53 0.95
N ARG A 63 1.44 -14.78 1.23
CA ARG A 63 0.59 -15.94 0.94
C ARG A 63 -0.61 -15.99 1.87
N GLU A 64 -1.78 -15.80 1.29
CA GLU A 64 -3.10 -15.95 1.88
C GLU A 64 -4.12 -16.32 0.79
N ASP A 65 -5.33 -16.68 1.20
CA ASP A 65 -6.42 -16.97 0.26
C ASP A 65 -6.68 -15.76 -0.65
N ASN A 66 -6.74 -16.01 -1.96
CA ASN A 66 -6.89 -14.98 -3.00
C ASN A 66 -5.81 -13.88 -2.98
N SER A 67 -4.63 -14.14 -2.39
CA SER A 67 -3.53 -13.16 -2.23
C SER A 67 -3.18 -12.39 -3.51
N TYR A 68 -3.20 -13.03 -4.67
CA TYR A 68 -2.92 -12.35 -5.93
C TYR A 68 -4.01 -11.32 -6.31
N GLY A 69 -5.29 -11.68 -6.14
CA GLY A 69 -6.38 -10.73 -6.34
C GLY A 69 -6.31 -9.56 -5.36
N LYS A 70 -5.93 -9.86 -4.10
CA LYS A 70 -5.71 -8.85 -3.06
C LYS A 70 -4.52 -7.94 -3.36
N LEU A 71 -3.42 -8.46 -3.93
CA LEU A 71 -2.29 -7.65 -4.42
C LEU A 71 -2.75 -6.64 -5.47
N LEU A 72 -3.53 -7.06 -6.47
CA LEU A 72 -4.03 -6.13 -7.49
C LEU A 72 -4.99 -5.09 -6.89
N ALA A 73 -5.86 -5.51 -5.96
CA ALA A 73 -6.76 -4.61 -5.25
C ALA A 73 -6.00 -3.58 -4.40
N HIS A 74 -4.86 -3.96 -3.81
CA HIS A 74 -3.99 -3.07 -3.05
C HIS A 74 -3.48 -1.90 -3.91
N GLU A 75 -2.95 -2.20 -5.10
CA GLU A 75 -2.46 -1.15 -6.01
C GLU A 75 -3.58 -0.23 -6.50
N ILE A 76 -4.77 -0.80 -6.76
CA ILE A 76 -5.96 -0.02 -7.11
C ILE A 76 -6.39 0.88 -5.93
N ALA A 77 -6.24 0.40 -4.68
CA ALA A 77 -6.57 1.16 -3.48
C ALA A 77 -5.64 2.36 -3.27
N HIS A 78 -4.33 2.25 -3.58
CA HIS A 78 -3.45 3.41 -3.61
C HIS A 78 -3.97 4.47 -4.58
N ARG A 79 -4.34 4.08 -5.81
CA ARG A 79 -4.88 5.02 -6.79
C ARG A 79 -6.21 5.63 -6.36
N LEU A 80 -7.05 4.87 -5.66
CA LEU A 80 -8.28 5.39 -5.05
C LEU A 80 -7.97 6.45 -3.99
N HIS A 81 -7.00 6.20 -3.12
CA HIS A 81 -6.58 7.13 -2.09
C HIS A 81 -6.12 8.46 -2.70
N ILE A 82 -5.25 8.41 -3.71
CA ILE A 82 -4.79 9.58 -4.47
C ILE A 82 -5.98 10.34 -5.07
N ARG A 83 -6.95 9.62 -5.64
CA ARG A 83 -8.13 10.24 -6.26
C ARG A 83 -9.06 10.91 -5.26
N ILE A 84 -9.22 10.35 -4.06
CA ILE A 84 -9.96 10.98 -2.95
C ILE A 84 -9.30 12.32 -2.58
N LEU A 85 -7.98 12.38 -2.66
CA LEU A 85 -7.15 13.57 -2.38
C LEU A 85 -6.97 14.48 -3.61
N ASN A 86 -7.81 14.34 -4.65
CA ASN A 86 -7.75 15.13 -5.88
C ASN A 86 -6.37 15.11 -6.59
N GLY A 87 -5.62 14.01 -6.44
CA GLY A 87 -4.31 13.85 -7.06
C GLY A 87 -3.12 14.27 -6.18
N ASP A 88 -3.34 14.70 -4.94
CA ASP A 88 -2.26 15.08 -4.01
C ASP A 88 -1.72 13.84 -3.28
N GLU A 89 -0.62 13.28 -3.80
CA GLU A 89 0.07 12.12 -3.24
C GLU A 89 0.73 12.42 -1.88
N GLU A 90 1.25 13.63 -1.71
CA GLU A 90 1.89 14.07 -0.45
C GLU A 90 0.86 14.16 0.70
N ALA A 91 -0.41 14.40 0.36
CA ALA A 91 -1.51 14.42 1.32
C ALA A 91 -1.94 13.03 1.83
N MET A 92 -1.40 11.93 1.27
CA MET A 92 -1.72 10.56 1.71
C MET A 92 -1.23 10.25 3.13
N GLY A 93 -0.34 11.08 3.67
CA GLY A 93 0.17 10.97 5.04
C GLY A 93 1.30 9.95 5.19
N PRO A 94 1.58 9.47 6.42
CA PRO A 94 2.75 8.64 6.69
C PRO A 94 2.63 7.24 6.05
N VAL A 95 3.78 6.61 5.80
CA VAL A 95 3.90 5.28 5.16
C VAL A 95 2.96 4.24 5.76
N TRP A 96 2.92 4.14 7.09
CA TRP A 96 2.05 3.16 7.76
C TRP A 96 0.58 3.36 7.41
N PHE A 97 0.15 4.61 7.18
CA PHE A 97 -1.26 4.94 6.97
C PHE A 97 -1.68 4.66 5.54
N TYR A 98 -0.95 5.14 4.53
CA TYR A 98 -1.36 4.90 3.15
C TYR A 98 -1.18 3.43 2.74
N GLU A 99 -0.14 2.74 3.25
CA GLU A 99 -0.02 1.28 3.08
C GLU A 99 -1.12 0.55 3.86
N GLY A 100 -1.41 0.98 5.09
CA GLY A 100 -2.51 0.44 5.88
C GLY A 100 -3.86 0.61 5.18
N PHE A 101 -4.10 1.75 4.54
CA PHE A 101 -5.31 2.04 3.77
C PHE A 101 -5.49 0.98 2.67
N ALA A 102 -4.45 0.77 1.86
CA ALA A 102 -4.49 -0.20 0.77
C ALA A 102 -4.67 -1.63 1.29
N ILE A 103 -3.98 -2.01 2.37
CA ILE A 103 -4.13 -3.31 3.03
C ILE A 103 -5.56 -3.53 3.52
N CYS A 104 -6.16 -2.52 4.15
CA CYS A 104 -7.52 -2.62 4.67
C CYS A 104 -8.55 -2.70 3.52
N ALA A 105 -8.39 -1.88 2.48
CA ALA A 105 -9.27 -1.86 1.31
C ALA A 105 -9.21 -3.18 0.50
N ALA A 106 -8.04 -3.81 0.44
CA ALA A 106 -7.81 -5.07 -0.25
C ALA A 106 -8.08 -6.32 0.60
N ASP A 107 -8.52 -6.17 1.86
CA ASP A 107 -8.67 -7.26 2.83
C ASP A 107 -7.37 -8.10 3.01
N GLN A 108 -6.20 -7.46 2.88
CA GLN A 108 -4.91 -8.14 3.03
C GLN A 108 -4.53 -8.33 4.49
N MET A 109 -3.82 -9.42 4.82
CA MET A 109 -3.20 -9.61 6.15
C MET A 109 -4.23 -9.49 7.29
N ASN A 110 -5.44 -10.01 7.08
CA ASN A 110 -6.55 -9.92 8.02
C ASN A 110 -6.55 -11.08 9.03
N ASP A 111 -5.40 -11.30 9.67
CA ASP A 111 -5.22 -12.32 10.71
C ASP A 111 -5.81 -11.81 12.03
N PRO A 112 -6.95 -12.33 12.52
CA PRO A 112 -7.59 -11.86 13.73
C PRO A 112 -6.77 -12.16 14.99
N ASN A 113 -5.82 -13.09 14.92
CA ASN A 113 -4.96 -13.47 16.05
C ASN A 113 -3.70 -12.59 16.14
N PHE A 114 -3.39 -11.84 15.08
CA PHE A 114 -2.26 -10.92 15.11
C PHE A 114 -2.65 -9.64 15.85
N THR A 115 -1.99 -9.40 16.98
CA THR A 115 -2.21 -8.21 17.80
C THR A 115 -0.88 -7.51 18.06
N LEU A 116 -0.96 -6.19 18.25
CA LEU A 116 0.15 -5.35 18.66
C LEU A 116 -0.11 -4.85 20.07
N THR A 117 0.94 -4.77 20.88
CA THR A 117 0.90 -3.98 22.11
C THR A 117 0.80 -2.49 21.78
N ASP A 118 0.34 -1.69 22.74
CA ASP A 118 0.25 -0.23 22.53
C ASP A 118 1.63 0.40 22.26
N ASP A 119 2.68 -0.09 22.93
CA ASP A 119 4.07 0.35 22.69
C ASP A 119 4.55 0.04 21.27
N GLU A 120 4.27 -1.17 20.77
CA GLU A 120 4.62 -1.54 19.40
C GLU A 120 3.86 -0.70 18.37
N LEU A 121 2.57 -0.47 18.61
CA LEU A 121 1.74 0.37 17.74
C LEU A 121 2.35 1.77 17.60
N TRP A 122 2.69 2.43 18.71
CA TRP A 122 3.24 3.79 18.65
C TRP A 122 4.64 3.82 18.04
N ARG A 123 5.47 2.80 18.28
CA ARG A 123 6.77 2.67 17.59
C ARG A 123 6.61 2.58 16.07
N ILE A 124 5.56 1.93 15.57
CA ILE A 124 5.30 1.84 14.13
C ILE A 124 4.80 3.19 13.60
N VAL A 125 3.86 3.82 14.31
CA VAL A 125 3.26 5.10 13.92
C VAL A 125 4.29 6.23 13.83
N GLU A 126 5.28 6.21 14.72
CA GLU A 126 6.34 7.22 14.81
C GLU A 126 7.56 6.91 13.93
N ASN A 127 7.63 5.71 13.34
CA ASN A 127 8.74 5.35 12.47
C ASN A 127 8.46 5.83 11.03
N PRO A 128 9.27 6.75 10.48
CA PRO A 128 9.09 7.22 9.11
C PRO A 128 9.50 6.18 8.06
N ASN A 129 10.23 5.13 8.45
CA ASN A 129 10.74 4.14 7.52
C ASN A 129 9.68 3.08 7.16
N ARG A 130 9.78 2.59 5.93
CA ARG A 130 8.99 1.44 5.46
C ARG A 130 9.27 0.21 6.33
N GLY A 131 8.21 -0.50 6.68
CA GLY A 131 8.21 -1.63 7.60
C GLY A 131 7.29 -2.75 7.14
N SER A 132 6.73 -3.49 8.10
CA SER A 132 5.92 -4.68 7.82
C SER A 132 4.48 -4.33 7.45
N TYR A 133 4.01 -4.79 6.28
CA TYR A 133 2.60 -4.68 5.87
C TYR A 133 1.66 -5.33 6.88
N LYS A 134 1.98 -6.51 7.42
CA LYS A 134 1.18 -7.14 8.48
C LYS A 134 0.98 -6.21 9.68
N LYS A 135 2.04 -5.48 10.07
CA LYS A 135 1.98 -4.48 11.15
C LYS A 135 1.13 -3.26 10.77
N TYR A 136 1.29 -2.71 9.57
CA TYR A 136 0.48 -1.58 9.09
C TYR A 136 -1.02 -1.91 9.04
N GLY A 137 -1.39 -3.10 8.58
CA GLY A 137 -2.77 -3.59 8.62
C GLY A 137 -3.34 -3.67 10.03
N ALA A 138 -2.54 -4.09 11.02
CA ALA A 138 -2.96 -4.10 12.41
C ALA A 138 -3.13 -2.70 13.00
N VAL A 139 -2.20 -1.77 12.69
CA VAL A 139 -2.25 -0.37 13.13
C VAL A 139 -3.51 0.32 12.62
N ILE A 140 -3.79 0.27 11.31
CA ILE A 140 -4.96 0.96 10.76
C ILE A 140 -6.27 0.39 11.33
N ARG A 141 -6.40 -0.93 11.44
CA ARG A 141 -7.60 -1.56 12.02
C ARG A 141 -7.80 -1.19 13.49
N ARG A 142 -6.72 -0.93 14.24
CA ARG A 142 -6.81 -0.45 15.63
C ARG A 142 -7.39 0.96 15.68
N PHE A 143 -6.97 1.86 14.80
CA PHE A 143 -7.50 3.23 14.75
C PHE A 143 -8.92 3.30 14.18
N LEU A 144 -9.27 2.43 13.22
CA LEU A 144 -10.63 2.34 12.68
C LEU A 144 -11.69 1.90 13.70
N LYS A 145 -11.29 1.36 14.86
CA LYS A 145 -12.19 1.12 15.99
C LYS A 145 -12.59 2.40 16.73
N LYS A 146 -11.89 3.51 16.48
CA LYS A 146 -12.03 4.78 17.21
C LYS A 146 -12.37 5.97 16.31
N ARG A 147 -11.94 5.92 15.05
CA ARG A 147 -12.06 7.00 14.06
C ARG A 147 -12.61 6.43 12.75
N THR A 148 -13.26 7.25 11.95
CA THR A 148 -13.67 6.82 10.61
C THR A 148 -12.51 6.96 9.64
N ILE A 149 -12.58 6.22 8.52
CA ILE A 149 -11.55 6.32 7.48
C ILE A 149 -11.52 7.72 6.85
N GLU A 150 -12.69 8.35 6.71
CA GLU A 150 -12.84 9.70 6.17
C GLU A 150 -12.13 10.73 7.04
N GLU A 151 -12.30 10.67 8.37
CA GLU A 151 -11.59 11.55 9.30
C GLU A 151 -10.08 11.37 9.23
N MET A 152 -9.61 10.12 9.10
CA MET A 152 -8.20 9.81 9.02
C MET A 152 -7.60 10.32 7.71
N VAL A 153 -8.24 10.09 6.56
CA VAL A 153 -7.80 10.60 5.25
C VAL A 153 -7.75 12.13 5.24
N GLU A 154 -8.75 12.81 5.81
CA GLU A 154 -8.78 14.28 5.85
C GLU A 154 -7.65 14.89 6.71
N LYS A 155 -7.07 14.10 7.61
CA LYS A 155 -6.03 14.54 8.56
C LYS A 155 -4.65 13.99 8.26
N ALA A 156 -4.52 12.92 7.47
CA ALA A 156 -3.29 12.17 7.30
C ALA A 156 -2.11 13.03 6.81
N GLY A 157 -2.36 13.92 5.85
CA GLY A 157 -1.36 14.88 5.34
C GLY A 157 -1.19 16.16 6.17
N LYS A 158 -1.93 16.34 7.28
CA LYS A 158 -1.88 17.57 8.09
C LYS A 158 -0.89 17.43 9.25
N SER A 159 -0.21 18.53 9.59
CA SER A 159 0.55 18.61 10.84
C SER A 159 -0.37 18.36 12.04
N GLY A 160 0.05 17.52 12.99
CA GLY A 160 -0.78 17.16 14.14
C GLY A 160 -1.57 15.86 13.98
N PHE A 161 -1.42 15.13 12.86
CA PHE A 161 -2.15 13.87 12.62
C PHE A 161 -1.92 12.86 13.75
N ILE A 162 -0.66 12.66 14.15
CA ILE A 162 -0.28 11.69 15.18
C ILE A 162 -0.81 12.11 16.56
N GLU A 163 -0.72 13.40 16.88
CA GLU A 163 -1.25 13.99 18.11
C GLU A 163 -2.77 13.84 18.19
N TRP A 164 -3.47 14.07 17.08
CA TRP A 164 -4.92 13.86 16.98
C TRP A 164 -5.32 12.40 17.18
N LEU A 165 -4.52 11.45 16.66
CA LEU A 165 -4.71 10.01 16.92
C LEU A 165 -4.51 9.66 18.40
N ARG A 166 -3.55 10.28 19.09
CA ARG A 166 -3.30 10.07 20.53
C ARG A 166 -4.45 10.58 21.41
N ALA A 167 -5.18 11.60 20.95
CA ALA A 167 -6.24 12.24 21.72
C ALA A 167 -7.60 11.51 21.69
N GLY A 168 -7.74 10.40 20.94
CA GLY A 168 -8.98 9.59 20.87
C GLY A 168 -8.76 8.15 21.31
#